data_AF-A0AAD7NGU5-F1
#
_entry.id   AF-A0AAD7NGU5-F1
#
_cell.length_a   1.000
_cell.length_b   1.000
_cell.length_c   1.000
_cell.angle_alpha   90.00
_cell.angle_beta   90.00
_cell.angle_gamma   90.00
#
_symmetry.space_group_name_H-M   'P 1'
#
loop_
_entity.id
_entity.type
_entity.pdbx_description
1 polymer ?
#
loop_
_entity_poly.entity_id
_entity_poly.type
_entity_poly.pdbx_seq_one_letter_code
_entity_poly.pdbx_strand_id
1 'polypeptide(L)'
;MIRKGRSPRIEEAVFHLLEYGTEFRVCIRAHSVRGHHPSPARSLRHPGLSFRPEGWRPTIADYVGYEGVIAEFFDSPRGRAALFAGGIVGRLARPYISLDVASPGPSTEVFITGTQWWDGKSPTAYWDDVLTEDEVGFVCGVYKVGAGRINKATGQPQTEHLSWWPKPHAFSSSGMNTGWWSADCERWFRQRLSQIKAGNATLRTQREWKSNLRFYAQPRKIAAGNELICAEFLERTLRQK
;
A
#
# COMPACT_ATOMS: atom_id res chain seq x y z
N MET A 1 -28.82 5.80 -20.99
CA MET A 1 -29.61 4.57 -21.09
C MET A 1 -28.79 3.43 -20.47
N ILE A 2 -28.83 3.29 -19.14
CA ILE A 2 -28.05 2.28 -18.40
C ILE A 2 -28.91 1.01 -18.39
N ARG A 3 -28.45 -0.04 -19.08
CA ARG A 3 -29.12 -1.35 -19.03
C ARG A 3 -29.17 -1.80 -17.57
N LYS A 4 -30.37 -2.12 -17.06
CA LYS A 4 -30.57 -2.96 -15.87
C LYS A 4 -29.98 -4.35 -16.16
N GLY A 5 -28.65 -4.47 -16.12
CA GLY A 5 -27.93 -5.72 -16.20
C GLY A 5 -27.69 -6.25 -14.79
N ARG A 6 -27.71 -7.58 -14.63
CA ARG A 6 -27.32 -8.29 -13.40
C ARG A 6 -26.15 -7.59 -12.70
N SER A 7 -26.22 -7.48 -11.37
CA SER A 7 -25.06 -7.13 -10.56
C SER A 7 -23.87 -8.01 -11.00
N PRO A 8 -22.70 -7.43 -11.29
CA PRO A 8 -21.52 -8.21 -11.64
C PRO A 8 -21.24 -9.24 -10.56
N ARG A 9 -20.75 -10.41 -10.95
CA ARG A 9 -20.32 -11.42 -9.98
C ARG A 9 -19.17 -10.82 -9.15
N ILE A 10 -19.06 -11.20 -7.87
CA ILE A 10 -18.07 -10.60 -6.96
C ILE A 10 -16.65 -10.76 -7.54
N GLU A 11 -16.40 -11.88 -8.21
CA GLU A 11 -15.14 -12.19 -8.89
C GLU A 11 -14.84 -11.20 -10.02
N GLU A 12 -15.84 -10.82 -10.82
CA GLU A 12 -15.70 -9.82 -11.90
C GLU A 12 -15.40 -8.44 -11.32
N ALA A 13 -16.05 -8.07 -10.21
CA ALA A 13 -15.79 -6.82 -9.51
C ALA A 13 -14.37 -6.77 -8.95
N VAL A 14 -13.91 -7.85 -8.29
CA VAL A 14 -12.54 -7.98 -7.76
C VAL A 14 -11.52 -7.87 -8.89
N PHE A 15 -11.73 -8.59 -10.00
CA PHE A 15 -10.82 -8.52 -11.14
C PHE A 15 -10.67 -7.10 -11.69
N HIS A 16 -11.79 -6.39 -11.88
CA HIS A 16 -11.75 -5.00 -12.32
C HIS A 16 -11.03 -4.09 -11.32
N LEU A 17 -11.31 -4.21 -10.02
CA LEU A 17 -10.63 -3.39 -9.01
C LEU A 17 -9.11 -3.61 -9.02
N LEU A 18 -8.68 -4.86 -9.19
CA LEU A 18 -7.26 -5.22 -9.33
C LEU A 18 -6.63 -4.67 -10.62
N GLU A 19 -7.36 -4.74 -11.74
CA GLU A 19 -6.92 -4.23 -13.03
C GLU A 19 -6.68 -2.71 -12.98
N TYR A 20 -7.61 -1.98 -12.35
CA TYR A 20 -7.52 -0.53 -12.16
C TYR A 20 -6.64 -0.12 -10.97
N GLY A 21 -6.06 -1.05 -10.22
CA GLY A 21 -5.22 -0.75 -9.06
C GLY A 21 -5.94 0.06 -7.99
N THR A 22 -7.25 -0.15 -7.85
CA THR A 22 -8.10 0.48 -6.85
C THR A 22 -7.88 -0.20 -5.50
N GLU A 23 -7.90 0.57 -4.42
CA GLU A 23 -7.88 0.01 -3.07
C GLU A 23 -9.23 -0.64 -2.76
N PHE A 24 -9.22 -1.87 -2.26
CA PHE A 24 -10.42 -2.54 -1.77
C PHE A 24 -10.06 -3.57 -0.70
N ARG A 25 -11.08 -4.10 -0.03
CA ARG A 25 -10.94 -5.12 1.02
C ARG A 25 -11.64 -6.39 0.60
N VAL A 26 -11.04 -7.54 0.88
CA VAL A 26 -11.68 -8.84 0.70
C VAL A 26 -11.70 -9.52 2.05
N CYS A 27 -12.81 -9.34 2.76
CA CYS A 27 -12.91 -9.86 4.12
C CYS A 27 -13.51 -11.27 4.14
N ILE A 28 -12.99 -12.13 5.01
CA ILE A 28 -13.70 -13.33 5.45
C ILE A 28 -14.39 -13.08 6.78
N ARG A 29 -15.53 -13.72 7.00
CA ARG A 29 -16.25 -13.68 8.28
C ARG A 29 -15.83 -14.88 9.11
N ALA A 30 -15.27 -14.64 10.29
CA ALA A 30 -14.82 -15.68 11.22
C ALA A 30 -15.02 -15.23 12.67
N HIS A 31 -14.71 -16.09 13.64
CA HIS A 31 -14.82 -15.73 15.05
C HIS A 31 -13.93 -14.55 15.43
N SER A 32 -14.44 -13.67 16.30
CA SER A 32 -13.66 -12.55 16.82
C SER A 32 -12.72 -13.02 17.92
N VAL A 33 -11.57 -12.36 18.03
CA VAL A 33 -10.57 -12.64 19.09
C VAL A 33 -10.32 -11.36 19.86
N ARG A 34 -10.79 -11.29 21.12
CA ARG A 34 -10.55 -10.08 21.94
C ARG A 34 -9.06 -9.83 22.10
N GLY A 35 -8.65 -8.57 21.91
CA GLY A 35 -7.25 -8.17 22.06
C GLY A 35 -6.32 -8.70 20.95
N HIS A 36 -6.86 -9.16 19.81
CA HIS A 36 -6.01 -9.47 18.66
C HIS A 36 -5.27 -8.21 18.21
N HIS A 37 -3.96 -8.31 18.20
CA HIS A 37 -3.08 -7.36 17.56
C HIS A 37 -2.39 -8.11 16.42
N PRO A 38 -2.38 -7.57 15.18
CA PRO A 38 -1.66 -8.19 14.08
C PRO A 38 -0.23 -8.45 14.53
N SER A 39 0.19 -9.71 14.51
CA SER A 39 1.60 -9.99 14.69
C SER A 39 2.31 -9.41 13.47
N PRO A 40 3.39 -8.62 13.64
CA PRO A 40 4.23 -8.31 12.51
C PRO A 40 4.61 -9.66 11.88
N ALA A 41 4.41 -9.79 10.57
CA ALA A 41 4.92 -10.95 9.85
C ALA A 41 6.37 -11.18 10.27
N ARG A 42 6.74 -12.46 10.52
CA ARG A 42 8.06 -12.87 11.03
C ARG A 42 9.11 -11.88 10.59
N SER A 43 9.62 -11.12 11.57
CA SER A 43 10.40 -9.89 11.40
C SER A 43 11.05 -9.82 10.02
N LEU A 44 10.61 -8.85 9.22
CA LEU A 44 11.24 -8.38 7.99
C LEU A 44 12.66 -7.88 8.29
N ARG A 45 13.56 -8.75 8.78
CA ARG A 45 14.99 -8.51 8.87
C ARG A 45 15.53 -8.70 7.47
N HIS A 46 15.11 -7.85 6.54
CA HIS A 46 15.70 -7.81 5.21
C HIS A 46 16.98 -6.98 5.31
N PRO A 47 18.18 -7.59 5.20
CA PRO A 47 19.43 -6.90 5.39
C PRO A 47 19.66 -5.75 4.38
N GLY A 48 18.95 -5.77 3.24
CA GLY A 48 19.10 -4.80 2.15
C GLY A 48 18.56 -3.39 2.42
N LEU A 49 17.57 -3.25 3.32
CA LEU A 49 16.96 -1.96 3.71
C LEU A 49 17.34 -1.56 5.14
N SER A 50 18.55 -1.93 5.56
CA SER A 50 19.09 -1.66 6.89
C SER A 50 19.38 -0.17 7.14
N PHE A 51 19.85 0.11 8.35
CA PHE A 51 20.47 1.39 8.67
C PHE A 51 21.61 1.72 7.69
N ARG A 52 21.70 2.99 7.30
CA ARG A 52 22.79 3.56 6.50
C ARG A 52 23.43 4.73 7.24
N PRO A 53 24.76 4.92 7.15
CA PRO A 53 25.42 6.04 7.80
C PRO A 53 25.00 7.38 7.17
N GLU A 54 25.26 8.47 7.90
CA GLU A 54 25.09 9.83 7.38
C GLU A 54 25.90 10.03 6.09
N GLY A 55 25.33 10.77 5.14
CA GLY A 55 25.98 11.07 3.86
C GLY A 55 25.98 9.90 2.86
N TRP A 56 25.45 8.73 3.22
CA TRP A 56 25.27 7.61 2.29
C TRP A 56 24.42 8.03 1.09
N ARG A 57 24.88 7.66 -0.10
CA ARG A 57 24.18 7.90 -1.36
C ARG A 57 23.77 6.58 -1.99
N PRO A 58 22.48 6.41 -2.33
CA PRO A 58 21.99 5.21 -2.97
C PRO A 58 22.57 5.08 -4.38
N THR A 59 22.85 3.85 -4.78
CA THR A 59 23.33 3.50 -6.11
C THR A 59 22.31 2.64 -6.85
N ILE A 60 22.56 2.38 -8.13
CA ILE A 60 21.76 1.41 -8.89
C ILE A 60 21.83 0.00 -8.28
N ALA A 61 22.97 -0.37 -7.69
CA ALA A 61 23.12 -1.68 -7.02
C ALA A 61 22.21 -1.78 -5.78
N ASP A 62 22.02 -0.68 -5.04
CA ASP A 62 21.07 -0.64 -3.93
C ASP A 62 19.63 -0.83 -4.40
N TYR A 63 19.27 -0.26 -5.56
CA TYR A 63 17.94 -0.46 -6.15
C TYR A 63 17.73 -1.90 -6.64
N VAL A 64 18.74 -2.51 -7.28
CA VAL A 64 18.69 -3.93 -7.68
C VAL A 64 18.57 -4.84 -6.45
N GLY A 65 19.31 -4.55 -5.38
CA GLY A 65 19.19 -5.26 -4.11
C GLY A 65 17.79 -5.12 -3.48
N TYR A 66 17.21 -3.92 -3.55
CA TYR A 66 15.81 -3.66 -3.17
C TYR A 66 14.83 -4.50 -4.02
N GLU A 67 14.97 -4.51 -5.35
CA GLU A 67 14.11 -5.30 -6.25
C GLU A 67 14.18 -6.80 -5.93
N GLY A 68 15.37 -7.31 -5.59
CA GLY A 68 15.54 -8.71 -5.18
C GLY A 68 14.76 -9.06 -3.90
N VAL A 69 14.83 -8.23 -2.86
CA VAL A 69 14.16 -8.54 -1.58
C VAL A 69 12.65 -8.32 -1.63
N ILE A 70 12.15 -7.37 -2.43
CA ILE A 70 10.70 -7.19 -2.56
C ILE A 70 10.03 -8.31 -3.35
N ALA A 71 10.75 -8.92 -4.29
CA ALA A 71 10.22 -10.05 -5.07
C ALA A 71 9.88 -11.23 -4.13
N GLU A 72 10.78 -11.56 -3.20
CA GLU A 72 10.55 -12.57 -2.16
C GLU A 72 9.37 -12.21 -1.25
N PHE A 73 9.25 -10.93 -0.87
CA PHE A 73 8.12 -10.47 -0.06
C PHE A 73 6.78 -10.62 -0.78
N PHE A 74 6.71 -10.32 -2.08
CA PHE A 74 5.49 -10.44 -2.86
C PHE A 74 5.10 -11.89 -3.18
N ASP A 75 6.05 -12.82 -3.18
CA ASP A 75 5.79 -14.26 -3.28
C ASP A 75 5.18 -14.82 -1.97
N SER A 76 5.36 -14.12 -0.85
CA SER A 76 4.74 -14.48 0.42
C SER A 76 3.22 -14.22 0.42
N PRO A 77 2.47 -14.79 1.39
CA PRO A 77 1.06 -14.48 1.63
C PRO A 77 0.74 -12.97 1.70
N ARG A 78 1.72 -12.15 2.11
CA ARG A 78 1.59 -10.69 2.24
C ARG A 78 1.52 -9.96 0.91
N GLY A 79 1.95 -10.59 -0.18
CA GLY A 79 1.84 -10.02 -1.52
C GLY A 79 0.40 -9.66 -1.89
N ARG A 80 -0.58 -10.49 -1.51
CA ARG A 80 -2.01 -10.22 -1.77
C ARG A 80 -2.47 -8.92 -1.12
N ALA A 81 -2.10 -8.70 0.14
CA ALA A 81 -2.38 -7.46 0.86
C ALA A 81 -1.78 -6.24 0.16
N ALA A 82 -0.55 -6.39 -0.37
CA ALA A 82 0.09 -5.33 -1.15
C ALA A 82 -0.68 -5.02 -2.44
N LEU A 83 -1.16 -6.05 -3.13
CA LEU A 83 -1.96 -5.88 -4.34
C LEU A 83 -3.31 -5.20 -4.05
N PHE A 84 -4.02 -5.62 -3.02
CA PHE A 84 -5.32 -5.05 -2.59
C PHE A 84 -5.21 -3.63 -2.04
N ALA A 85 -4.05 -3.25 -1.49
CA ALA A 85 -3.80 -1.88 -1.08
C ALA A 85 -3.90 -0.87 -2.24
N GLY A 86 -3.83 -1.33 -3.49
CA GLY A 86 -3.95 -0.49 -4.67
C GLY A 86 -2.90 0.62 -4.72
N GLY A 87 -3.14 1.62 -5.56
CA GLY A 87 -2.26 2.79 -5.66
C GLY A 87 -0.80 2.41 -5.91
N ILE A 88 0.13 3.09 -5.23
CA ILE A 88 1.57 2.86 -5.40
C ILE A 88 2.02 1.47 -4.92
N VAL A 89 1.47 0.97 -3.82
CA VAL A 89 1.84 -0.33 -3.25
C VAL A 89 1.34 -1.45 -4.14
N GLY A 90 0.07 -1.40 -4.55
CA GLY A 90 -0.51 -2.34 -5.49
C GLY A 90 0.19 -2.32 -6.84
N ARG A 91 0.58 -1.14 -7.34
CA ARG A 91 1.35 -1.02 -8.57
C ARG A 91 2.72 -1.69 -8.48
N LEU A 92 3.40 -1.59 -7.33
CA LEU A 92 4.69 -2.25 -7.09
C LEU A 92 4.55 -3.76 -7.02
N ALA A 93 3.48 -4.25 -6.40
CA ALA A 93 3.18 -5.69 -6.30
C ALA A 93 2.74 -6.31 -7.64
N ARG A 94 2.07 -5.52 -8.49
CA ARG A 94 1.42 -5.97 -9.73
C ARG A 94 2.26 -6.89 -10.64
N PRO A 95 3.56 -6.64 -10.89
CA PRO A 95 4.36 -7.49 -11.76
C PRO A 95 4.66 -8.88 -11.18
N TYR A 96 4.53 -9.05 -9.87
CA TYR A 96 4.92 -10.25 -9.14
C TYR A 96 3.74 -11.18 -8.86
N ILE A 97 2.51 -10.68 -8.93
CA ILE A 97 1.31 -11.39 -8.47
C ILE A 97 0.31 -11.49 -9.61
N SER A 98 -0.03 -12.72 -10.00
CA SER A 98 -1.10 -12.96 -10.96
C SER A 98 -2.46 -12.58 -10.36
N LEU A 99 -3.36 -12.05 -11.20
CA LEU A 99 -4.70 -11.67 -10.74
C LEU A 99 -5.49 -12.86 -10.23
N ASP A 100 -5.31 -14.02 -10.85
CA ASP A 100 -6.04 -15.24 -10.54
C ASP A 100 -5.71 -15.76 -9.12
N VAL A 101 -4.47 -15.55 -8.66
CA VAL A 101 -4.04 -15.94 -7.31
C VAL A 101 -4.60 -15.02 -6.21
N ALA A 102 -4.94 -13.77 -6.54
CA ALA A 102 -5.50 -12.82 -5.59
C ALA A 102 -7.03 -12.95 -5.46
N SER A 103 -7.72 -13.50 -6.47
CA SER A 103 -9.18 -13.58 -6.48
C SER A 103 -9.86 -14.34 -5.31
N PRO A 104 -9.27 -15.36 -4.65
CA PRO A 104 -9.96 -16.13 -3.60
C PRO A 104 -10.18 -15.38 -2.27
N GLY A 105 -9.62 -14.18 -2.13
CA GLY A 105 -9.68 -13.40 -0.90
C GLY A 105 -8.41 -13.51 -0.04
N PRO A 106 -8.52 -13.23 1.27
CA PRO A 106 -7.36 -13.06 2.13
C PRO A 106 -6.59 -14.38 2.26
N SER A 107 -5.35 -14.26 2.67
CA SER A 107 -4.39 -15.32 2.79
C SER A 107 -4.75 -16.31 3.89
N THR A 108 -4.13 -17.47 3.86
CA THR A 108 -4.24 -18.47 4.93
C THR A 108 -3.66 -17.98 6.27
N GLU A 109 -2.89 -16.89 6.28
CA GLU A 109 -2.27 -16.31 7.47
C GLU A 109 -3.06 -15.14 8.07
N VAL A 110 -4.26 -14.85 7.56
CA VAL A 110 -5.08 -13.69 7.97
C VAL A 110 -5.36 -13.66 9.47
N PHE A 111 -5.43 -14.81 10.15
CA PHE A 111 -5.63 -14.88 11.60
C PHE A 111 -4.37 -14.61 12.43
N ILE A 112 -3.20 -14.62 11.80
CA ILE A 112 -1.89 -14.42 12.46
C ILE A 112 -1.42 -12.98 12.21
N THR A 113 -1.41 -12.57 10.94
CA THR A 113 -0.81 -11.30 10.48
C THR A 113 -1.84 -10.31 9.92
N GLY A 114 -3.10 -10.72 9.82
CA GLY A 114 -4.19 -9.88 9.35
C GLY A 114 -4.81 -9.03 10.45
N THR A 115 -5.76 -8.19 10.03
CA THR A 115 -6.54 -7.30 10.90
C THR A 115 -7.97 -7.79 11.00
N GLN A 116 -8.57 -7.63 12.18
CA GLN A 116 -10.01 -7.83 12.36
C GLN A 116 -10.74 -6.49 12.52
N TRP A 117 -11.95 -6.42 12.00
CA TRP A 117 -12.94 -5.40 12.32
C TRP A 117 -14.09 -6.05 13.06
N TRP A 118 -14.19 -5.71 14.35
CA TRP A 118 -15.15 -6.28 15.27
C TRP A 118 -15.96 -5.18 15.95
N ASP A 119 -17.28 -5.36 16.04
CA ASP A 119 -18.22 -4.39 16.61
C ASP A 119 -18.33 -4.46 18.15
N GLY A 120 -17.59 -5.38 18.78
CA GLY A 120 -17.62 -5.62 20.22
C GLY A 120 -18.83 -6.42 20.72
N LYS A 121 -19.80 -6.71 19.85
CA LYS A 121 -21.10 -7.31 20.20
C LYS A 121 -21.29 -8.69 19.58
N SER A 122 -20.82 -8.89 18.36
CA SER A 122 -20.96 -10.14 17.60
C SER A 122 -19.95 -11.20 18.05
N PRO A 123 -20.25 -12.50 17.97
CA PRO A 123 -19.23 -13.56 18.11
C PRO A 123 -18.32 -13.66 16.87
N THR A 124 -18.59 -12.87 15.82
CA THR A 124 -17.84 -12.88 14.56
C THR A 124 -17.27 -11.50 14.24
N ALA A 125 -16.15 -11.48 13.54
CA ALA A 125 -15.51 -10.29 12.98
C ALA A 125 -15.24 -10.50 11.47
N TYR A 126 -14.97 -9.40 10.79
CA TYR A 126 -14.42 -9.43 9.44
C TYR A 126 -12.90 -9.41 9.51
N TRP A 127 -12.26 -10.31 8.78
CA TRP A 127 -10.80 -10.49 8.77
C TRP A 127 -10.27 -10.25 7.36
N ASP A 128 -9.17 -9.50 7.25
CA ASP A 128 -8.49 -9.23 5.98
C ASP A 128 -6.97 -9.13 6.18
N ASP A 129 -6.21 -9.42 5.14
CA ASP A 129 -4.78 -9.15 5.16
C ASP A 129 -4.57 -7.64 5.02
N VAL A 130 -3.83 -7.06 5.95
CA VAL A 130 -3.46 -5.65 5.90
C VAL A 130 -1.99 -5.53 6.16
N LEU A 131 -1.28 -4.82 5.28
CA LEU A 131 0.11 -4.49 5.51
C LEU A 131 0.27 -3.57 6.73
N THR A 132 1.23 -3.87 7.57
CA THR A 132 1.71 -2.99 8.64
C THR A 132 2.46 -1.80 8.06
N GLU A 133 2.62 -0.72 8.83
CA GLU A 133 3.38 0.47 8.41
C GLU A 133 4.84 0.17 8.06
N ASP A 134 5.44 -0.81 8.72
CA ASP A 134 6.81 -1.26 8.44
C ASP A 134 6.87 -2.03 7.11
N GLU A 135 5.89 -2.89 6.82
CA GLU A 135 5.77 -3.57 5.51
C GLU A 135 5.51 -2.59 4.37
N VAL A 136 4.64 -1.59 4.59
CA VAL A 136 4.43 -0.51 3.62
C VAL A 136 5.74 0.25 3.39
N GLY A 137 6.49 0.55 4.46
CA GLY A 137 7.81 1.17 4.34
C GLY A 137 8.80 0.30 3.57
N PHE A 138 8.81 -1.00 3.82
CA PHE A 138 9.64 -1.98 3.14
C PHE A 138 9.31 -2.03 1.63
N VAL A 139 8.03 -2.18 1.27
CA VAL A 139 7.57 -2.20 -0.13
C VAL A 139 7.94 -0.88 -0.84
N CYS A 140 7.81 0.26 -0.17
CA CYS A 140 8.20 1.55 -0.73
C CYS A 140 9.73 1.79 -0.79
N GLY A 141 10.54 0.84 -0.32
CA GLY A 141 12.00 0.91 -0.35
C GLY A 141 12.58 1.94 0.62
N VAL A 142 12.08 1.99 1.86
CA VAL A 142 12.54 2.91 2.89
C VAL A 142 13.86 2.44 3.51
N TYR A 143 14.86 3.31 3.50
CA TYR A 143 16.10 3.20 4.28
C TYR A 143 16.05 4.12 5.50
N LYS A 144 16.64 3.67 6.60
CA LYS A 144 16.89 4.50 7.80
C LYS A 144 18.31 5.05 7.72
N VAL A 145 18.47 6.34 7.43
CA VAL A 145 19.79 6.98 7.26
C VAL A 145 20.12 7.79 8.51
N GLY A 146 21.31 7.61 9.08
CA GLY A 146 21.76 8.38 10.23
C GLY A 146 21.80 9.88 9.94
N ALA A 147 21.32 10.69 10.88
CA ALA A 147 21.28 12.15 10.77
C ALA A 147 22.45 12.85 11.50
N GLY A 148 23.52 12.11 11.81
CA GLY A 148 24.68 12.65 12.53
C GLY A 148 24.45 13.07 13.98
N ARG A 149 23.25 12.81 14.53
CA ARG A 149 22.82 13.24 15.87
C ARG A 149 22.34 12.06 16.69
N ILE A 150 22.48 12.14 18.01
CA ILE A 150 21.92 11.18 18.96
C ILE A 150 20.68 11.78 19.61
N ASN A 151 19.61 10.99 19.70
CA ASN A 151 18.44 11.33 20.49
C ASN A 151 18.80 11.23 21.98
N LYS A 152 18.79 12.38 22.67
CA LYS A 152 19.17 12.47 24.08
C LYS A 152 18.28 11.66 25.03
N ALA A 153 17.03 11.40 24.66
CA ALA A 153 16.09 10.64 25.48
C ALA A 153 16.26 9.12 25.33
N THR A 154 16.60 8.64 24.14
CA THR A 154 16.72 7.20 23.86
C THR A 154 18.16 6.70 23.75
N GLY A 155 19.14 7.60 23.66
CA GLY A 155 20.54 7.28 23.39
C GLY A 155 20.81 6.74 21.98
N GLN A 156 19.79 6.70 21.11
CA GLN A 156 19.90 6.13 19.76
C GLN A 156 20.20 7.19 18.70
N PRO A 157 20.87 6.83 17.59
CA PRO A 157 21.02 7.72 16.45
C PRO A 157 19.67 8.20 15.94
N GLN A 158 19.53 9.51 15.77
CA GLN A 158 18.45 10.09 15.00
C GLN A 158 18.59 9.62 13.55
N THR A 159 17.49 9.19 12.95
CA THR A 159 17.46 8.71 11.58
C THR A 159 16.45 9.49 10.75
N GLU A 160 16.77 9.64 9.47
CA GLU A 160 15.86 10.08 8.43
C GLU A 160 15.39 8.88 7.62
N HIS A 161 14.11 8.88 7.24
CA HIS A 161 13.52 7.84 6.40
C HIS A 161 13.52 8.30 4.95
N LEU A 162 14.35 7.68 4.12
CA LEU A 162 14.49 7.97 2.70
C LEU A 162 13.96 6.80 1.88
N SER A 163 13.23 7.06 0.79
CA SER A 163 12.52 6.00 0.05
C SER A 163 12.62 6.12 -1.47
N TRP A 164 12.60 4.97 -2.14
CA TRP A 164 12.58 4.88 -3.61
C TRP A 164 11.25 5.35 -4.19
N TRP A 165 10.17 4.97 -3.50
CA TRP A 165 8.79 5.26 -3.84
C TRP A 165 8.08 6.02 -2.71
N PRO A 166 7.10 6.87 -3.01
CA PRO A 166 6.31 7.52 -1.98
C PRO A 166 5.47 6.49 -1.22
N LYS A 167 5.36 6.68 0.09
CA LYS A 167 4.40 5.94 0.92
C LYS A 167 2.96 6.29 0.53
N PRO A 168 1.97 5.40 0.75
CA PRO A 168 0.57 5.61 0.43
C PRO A 168 0.04 6.96 0.88
N HIS A 169 0.28 7.38 2.14
CA HIS A 169 -0.23 8.66 2.63
C HIS A 169 0.32 9.88 1.84
N ALA A 170 1.55 9.82 1.30
CA ALA A 170 2.14 10.90 0.53
C ALA A 170 1.56 10.93 -0.89
N PHE A 171 1.24 9.75 -1.42
CA PHE A 171 0.59 9.58 -2.72
C PHE A 171 -0.92 9.90 -2.66
N SER A 172 -1.63 9.49 -1.61
CA SER A 172 -3.07 9.71 -1.43
C SER A 172 -3.40 11.19 -1.23
N SER A 173 -2.48 11.92 -0.58
CA SER A 173 -2.53 13.37 -0.45
C SER A 173 -2.02 14.11 -1.69
N SER A 174 -1.74 13.44 -2.81
CA SER A 174 -1.32 14.07 -4.06
C SER A 174 -2.50 14.39 -4.98
N GLY A 175 -2.25 15.09 -6.11
CA GLY A 175 -3.25 15.25 -7.17
C GLY A 175 -3.42 14.01 -8.05
N MET A 176 -2.60 12.96 -7.88
CA MET A 176 -2.74 11.72 -8.65
C MET A 176 -3.72 10.74 -8.01
N ASN A 177 -4.12 10.98 -6.75
CA ASN A 177 -5.10 10.14 -6.09
C ASN A 177 -6.51 10.42 -6.63
N THR A 178 -6.92 9.61 -7.61
CA THR A 178 -8.25 9.67 -8.25
C THR A 178 -9.15 8.51 -7.82
N GLY A 179 -8.73 7.73 -6.81
CA GLY A 179 -9.40 6.51 -6.36
C GLY A 179 -9.02 5.25 -7.16
N TRP A 180 -8.23 5.38 -8.22
CA TRP A 180 -7.71 4.27 -9.03
C TRP A 180 -6.36 4.64 -9.64
N TRP A 181 -5.64 3.66 -10.18
CA TRP A 181 -4.35 3.85 -10.85
C TRP A 181 -4.53 4.39 -12.28
N SER A 182 -4.62 5.71 -12.39
CA SER A 182 -4.86 6.39 -13.68
C SER A 182 -3.67 6.34 -14.64
N ALA A 183 -3.91 6.70 -15.90
CA ALA A 183 -2.86 6.83 -16.90
C ALA A 183 -1.77 7.86 -16.50
N ASP A 184 -2.15 8.91 -15.76
CA ASP A 184 -1.19 9.89 -15.24
C ASP A 184 -0.34 9.29 -14.10
N CYS A 185 -0.93 8.47 -13.23
CA CYS A 185 -0.18 7.70 -12.23
C CYS A 185 0.87 6.81 -12.91
N GLU A 186 0.47 6.08 -13.96
CA GLU A 186 1.37 5.19 -14.70
C GLU A 186 2.49 5.98 -15.40
N ARG A 187 2.17 7.12 -16.03
CA ARG A 187 3.17 7.98 -16.68
C ARG A 187 4.21 8.47 -15.67
N TRP A 188 3.76 8.98 -14.52
CA TRP A 188 4.63 9.43 -13.45
C TRP A 188 5.50 8.29 -12.91
N PHE A 189 4.91 7.11 -12.68
CA PHE A 189 5.62 5.94 -12.17
C PHE A 189 6.72 5.48 -13.13
N ARG A 190 6.41 5.36 -14.43
CA ARG A 190 7.38 4.99 -15.45
C ARG A 190 8.52 6.01 -15.58
N GLN A 191 8.20 7.29 -15.52
CA GLN A 191 9.21 8.35 -15.55
C GLN A 191 10.15 8.23 -14.34
N ARG A 192 9.59 8.02 -13.14
CA ARG A 192 10.39 7.80 -11.93
C ARG A 192 11.24 6.54 -12.02
N LEU A 193 10.66 5.41 -12.48
CA LEU A 193 11.39 4.16 -12.69
C LEU A 193 12.56 4.35 -13.65
N SER A 194 12.36 5.08 -14.74
CA SER A 194 13.41 5.41 -15.71
C SER A 194 14.54 6.22 -15.06
N GLN A 195 14.23 7.20 -14.20
CA GLN A 195 15.25 7.97 -13.48
C GLN A 195 16.05 7.09 -12.53
N ILE A 196 15.38 6.15 -11.85
CA ILE A 196 16.03 5.19 -10.95
C ILE A 196 16.99 4.30 -11.75
N LYS A 197 16.52 3.69 -12.83
CA LYS A 197 17.33 2.80 -13.68
C LYS A 197 18.51 3.52 -14.35
N ALA A 198 18.36 4.81 -14.64
CA ALA A 198 19.45 5.65 -15.17
C ALA A 198 20.45 6.11 -14.10
N GLY A 199 20.25 5.80 -12.81
CA GLY A 199 21.09 6.28 -11.71
C GLY A 199 20.91 7.77 -11.38
N ASN A 200 19.90 8.44 -11.95
CA ASN A 200 19.64 9.87 -11.80
C ASN A 200 18.68 10.18 -10.65
N ALA A 201 18.03 9.17 -10.08
CA ALA A 201 17.09 9.34 -8.98
C ALA A 201 17.81 9.45 -7.63
N THR A 202 17.45 10.46 -6.85
CA THR A 202 17.72 10.49 -5.40
C THR A 202 16.57 9.82 -4.65
N LEU A 203 16.88 9.18 -3.51
CA LEU A 203 15.86 8.83 -2.52
C LEU A 203 15.25 10.11 -1.94
N ARG A 204 14.01 10.03 -1.48
CA ARG A 204 13.29 11.18 -0.93
C ARG A 204 12.71 10.90 0.44
N THR A 205 12.72 11.92 1.28
CA THR A 205 11.95 12.02 2.51
C THR A 205 10.46 12.11 2.21
N GLN A 206 9.63 11.85 3.23
CA GLN A 206 8.19 12.07 3.17
C GLN A 206 7.81 13.51 2.79
N ARG A 207 8.55 14.50 3.28
CA ARG A 207 8.33 15.92 2.99
C ARG A 207 8.61 16.23 1.52
N GLU A 208 9.72 15.74 1.01
CA GLU A 208 10.09 15.91 -0.40
C GLU A 208 9.10 15.23 -1.33
N TRP A 209 8.62 14.02 -0.98
CA TRP A 209 7.54 13.37 -1.71
C TRP A 209 6.30 14.23 -1.76
N LYS A 210 5.80 14.72 -0.62
CA LYS A 210 4.62 15.60 -0.59
C LYS A 210 4.80 16.85 -1.48
N SER A 211 5.99 17.44 -1.51
CA SER A 211 6.27 18.60 -2.37
C SER A 211 6.34 18.25 -3.85
N ASN A 212 6.96 17.11 -4.21
CA ASN A 212 7.16 16.68 -5.60
C ASN A 212 5.91 16.05 -6.21
N LEU A 213 4.97 15.59 -5.38
CA LEU A 213 3.69 15.03 -5.80
C LEU A 213 2.55 16.06 -5.76
N ARG A 214 2.85 17.35 -5.56
CA ARG A 214 1.86 18.42 -5.71
C ARG A 214 1.51 18.60 -7.19
N PHE A 215 0.68 17.71 -7.70
CA PHE A 215 -0.09 17.89 -8.93
C PHE A 215 -1.34 18.74 -8.65
N TYR A 216 -2.18 18.97 -9.67
CA TYR A 216 -3.41 19.77 -9.59
C TYR A 216 -4.24 19.49 -8.33
N ALA A 217 -4.82 20.52 -7.72
CA ALA A 217 -5.64 20.39 -6.50
C ALA A 217 -7.03 19.76 -6.76
N GLN A 218 -7.49 19.80 -8.01
CA GLN A 218 -8.83 19.34 -8.45
C GLN A 218 -9.15 17.88 -8.10
N PRO A 219 -8.25 16.91 -8.33
CA PRO A 219 -8.55 15.48 -8.13
C PRO A 219 -8.85 15.10 -6.68
N ARG A 220 -8.29 15.83 -5.71
CA ARG A 220 -8.60 15.62 -4.28
C ARG A 220 -10.07 15.89 -3.96
N LYS A 221 -10.65 16.93 -4.58
CA LYS A 221 -12.07 17.25 -4.42
C LYS A 221 -12.97 16.18 -5.04
N ILE A 222 -12.55 15.62 -6.16
CA ILE A 222 -13.25 14.55 -6.85
C ILE A 222 -13.23 13.27 -6.00
N ALA A 223 -12.07 12.87 -5.47
CA ALA A 223 -11.96 11.69 -4.61
C ALA A 223 -12.84 11.80 -3.35
N ALA A 224 -12.77 12.92 -2.64
CA ALA A 224 -13.60 13.16 -1.46
C ALA A 224 -15.11 13.22 -1.79
N GLY A 225 -15.47 13.84 -2.93
CA GLY A 225 -16.84 13.86 -3.41
C GLY A 225 -17.37 12.46 -3.76
N ASN A 226 -16.54 11.64 -4.40
CA ASN A 226 -16.88 10.25 -4.72
C ASN A 226 -17.08 9.41 -3.46
N GLU A 227 -16.20 9.52 -2.45
CA GLU A 227 -16.38 8.82 -1.18
C GLU A 227 -17.70 9.18 -0.49
N LEU A 228 -18.05 10.47 -0.49
CA LEU A 228 -19.30 10.95 0.09
C LEU A 228 -20.54 10.39 -0.63
N ILE A 229 -20.53 10.43 -1.97
CA ILE A 229 -21.64 9.89 -2.79
C ILE A 229 -21.74 8.38 -2.62
N CYS A 230 -20.61 7.65 -2.58
CA CYS A 230 -20.58 6.22 -2.35
C CYS A 230 -21.14 5.85 -0.96
N ALA A 231 -20.76 6.60 0.09
CA ALA A 231 -21.29 6.40 1.43
C ALA A 231 -22.81 6.60 1.48
N GLU A 232 -23.31 7.68 0.86
CA GLU A 232 -24.76 7.95 0.80
C GLU A 232 -25.50 6.84 0.03
N PHE A 233 -24.95 6.38 -1.09
CA PHE A 233 -25.50 5.27 -1.86
C PHE A 233 -25.60 3.98 -1.03
N LEU A 234 -24.53 3.64 -0.30
CA LEU A 234 -24.51 2.46 0.57
C LEU A 234 -25.54 2.58 1.69
N GLU A 235 -25.64 3.73 2.36
CA GLU A 235 -26.66 3.94 3.39
C GLU A 235 -28.08 3.77 2.85
N ARG A 236 -28.38 4.35 1.69
CA ARG A 236 -29.71 4.24 1.07
C ARG A 236 -30.03 2.80 0.68
N THR A 237 -29.04 2.08 0.16
CA THR A 237 -29.22 0.69 -0.30
C THR A 237 -29.32 -0.30 0.86
N LEU A 238 -28.56 -0.09 1.94
CA LEU A 238 -28.59 -0.94 3.13
C LEU A 238 -29.84 -0.71 3.98
N ARG A 239 -30.43 0.49 3.97
CA ARG A 239 -31.71 0.79 4.66
C ARG A 239 -32.95 0.24 3.93
N GLN A 240 -32.81 -0.18 2.67
CA GLN A 240 -33.91 -0.74 1.87
C GLN A 240 -34.02 -2.28 1.97
N LYS A 241 -33.16 -2.92 2.77
CA LYS A 241 -33.24 -4.35 3.14
C LYS A 241 -33.63 -4.49 4.60
#